data_AF-A0A6J5TI24-F1
#
_entry.id   AF-A0A6J5TI24-F1
#
_cell.length_a   1.000
_cell.length_b   1.000
_cell.length_c   1.000
_cell.angle_alpha   90.00
_cell.angle_beta   90.00
_cell.angle_gamma   90.00
#
_symmetry.space_group_name_H-M   'P 1'
#
loop_
_entity.id
_entity.type
_entity.pdbx_description
1 polymer ?
#
loop_
_entity_poly.entity_id
_entity_poly.type
_entity_poly.pdbx_seq_one_letter_code
_entity_poly.pdbx_strand_id
1 'polypeptide(L)'
;MASSSSTLVLSTLFSSHPHQTLNPNKNNNPFSSHTKRPFSSLALKVSTFVKPKQPPPFHIPHNHQIRLSRQFRTYITVRDGADDGGGGDGDGNEQPVVGEDSAEFILSKQKISSWVYFTAILGSVLFILNVAWIDNSTGFGKPFVDAVSELSDSKEVVMLILILIFAIFHSGLASLRDTGEKLIGERAYRVLFAGTSLPLAVSTVVYFINHRYDGVQLWELKNAFGVHEFVWLSNFISFLFLYPSTFNLLEVAAVDKPKMHLWETGIMRITRHPQLVGQVIWCLAHTIWIGNSVAVAASVGLIGHHLFGAWNGDRRLAVRHGEAFEVVKRRTSIIPFAAILDGRQKLPKDYYKEFIRLPYLSITALTLGAYFAHPLMQAASFRLHW
;
A
#
# COMPACT_ATOMS: atom_id res chain seq x y z
N MET A 1 -6.92 -59.03 20.22
CA MET A 1 -7.36 -58.31 21.44
C MET A 1 -6.23 -57.41 21.90
N ALA A 2 -6.59 -56.21 22.37
CA ALA A 2 -5.74 -55.16 22.97
C ALA A 2 -4.89 -54.28 22.02
N SER A 3 -5.56 -53.23 21.55
CA SER A 3 -5.07 -51.87 21.30
C SER A 3 -4.02 -51.38 22.32
N SER A 4 -3.02 -50.63 21.87
CA SER A 4 -2.59 -49.42 22.60
C SER A 4 -1.82 -48.43 21.73
N SER A 5 -2.03 -47.17 22.06
CA SER A 5 -1.90 -45.97 21.24
C SER A 5 -0.52 -45.31 21.28
N SER A 6 -0.33 -44.44 20.28
CA SER A 6 0.72 -43.46 20.05
C SER A 6 1.13 -42.62 21.28
N THR A 7 2.42 -42.33 21.39
CA THR A 7 2.94 -41.05 21.93
C THR A 7 4.36 -40.84 21.42
N LEU A 8 4.54 -40.00 20.40
CA LEU A 8 5.86 -39.60 19.91
C LEU A 8 6.06 -38.14 20.32
N VAL A 9 6.80 -37.97 21.41
CA VAL A 9 7.22 -36.69 21.97
C VAL A 9 8.37 -36.18 21.09
N LEU A 10 8.14 -35.10 20.34
CA LEU A 10 9.21 -34.37 19.66
C LEU A 10 9.56 -33.13 20.49
N SER A 11 10.59 -33.24 21.31
CA SER A 11 11.15 -32.18 22.13
C SER A 11 11.98 -31.20 21.28
N THR A 12 11.53 -29.94 21.23
CA THR A 12 12.29 -28.69 21.34
C THR A 12 13.75 -28.67 20.86
N LEU A 13 14.01 -27.98 19.75
CA LEU A 13 15.32 -27.42 19.40
C LEU A 13 15.20 -25.90 19.20
N PHE A 14 15.32 -25.15 20.30
CA PHE A 14 15.69 -23.73 20.30
C PHE A 14 16.42 -23.45 21.61
N SER A 15 17.75 -23.28 21.55
CA SER A 15 18.50 -22.49 22.53
C SER A 15 19.90 -22.19 22.00
N SER A 16 20.16 -20.92 21.71
CA SER A 16 21.51 -20.36 21.72
C SER A 16 21.42 -18.86 22.02
N HIS A 17 21.29 -18.54 23.30
CA HIS A 17 21.63 -17.22 23.85
C HIS A 17 23.13 -17.17 24.16
N PRO A 18 23.85 -16.09 23.85
CA PRO A 18 25.11 -15.80 24.51
C PRO A 18 24.86 -15.02 25.81
N HIS A 19 25.35 -15.58 26.92
CA HIS A 19 25.52 -14.91 28.20
C HIS A 19 26.44 -13.69 28.07
N GLN A 20 26.01 -12.52 28.54
CA GLN A 20 26.90 -11.44 28.94
C GLN A 20 27.11 -11.48 30.46
N THR A 21 28.37 -11.60 30.84
CA THR A 21 28.86 -11.59 32.21
C THR A 21 28.86 -10.17 32.78
N LEU A 22 28.16 -9.99 33.91
CA LEU A 22 28.21 -8.80 34.77
C LEU A 22 29.60 -8.66 35.41
N ASN A 23 30.21 -7.48 35.32
CA ASN A 23 31.43 -7.13 36.03
C ASN A 23 31.12 -6.02 37.05
N PRO A 24 31.21 -6.27 38.38
CA PRO A 24 30.93 -5.27 39.39
C PRO A 24 32.25 -4.66 39.89
N ASN A 25 32.58 -3.42 39.48
CA ASN A 25 33.40 -2.49 40.27
C ASN A 25 33.67 -1.18 39.52
N LYS A 26 33.00 -0.09 39.92
CA LYS A 26 33.63 1.19 40.24
C LYS A 26 32.61 2.18 40.77
N ASN A 27 32.49 2.23 42.09
CA ASN A 27 32.19 3.48 42.79
C ASN A 27 33.34 4.45 42.58
N ASN A 28 33.05 5.70 42.23
CA ASN A 28 33.66 6.90 42.82
C ASN A 28 33.02 8.16 42.21
N ASN A 29 32.19 8.83 43.00
CA ASN A 29 31.95 10.28 42.87
C ASN A 29 33.23 11.03 43.26
N PRO A 30 33.45 12.23 42.71
CA PRO A 30 33.33 13.38 43.59
C PRO A 30 32.60 14.60 42.99
N PHE A 31 32.21 15.45 43.93
CA PHE A 31 31.45 16.68 43.85
C PHE A 31 32.04 17.81 42.98
N SER A 32 31.13 18.72 42.59
CA SER A 32 31.30 20.17 42.35
C SER A 32 31.64 20.65 40.93
N SER A 33 30.70 21.34 40.28
CA SER A 33 30.59 22.81 40.38
C SER A 33 29.57 23.37 39.37
N HIS A 34 28.88 24.42 39.81
CA HIS A 34 27.88 25.17 39.06
C HIS A 34 28.48 25.98 37.90
N THR A 35 27.86 25.92 36.72
CA THR A 35 27.72 27.09 35.84
C THR A 35 26.37 27.06 35.12
N LYS A 36 25.48 27.96 35.52
CA LYS A 36 24.23 28.28 34.83
C LYS A 36 24.58 28.96 33.49
N ARG A 37 24.16 28.40 32.36
CA ARG A 37 24.11 29.12 31.08
C ARG A 37 22.71 29.74 30.92
N PRO A 38 22.60 30.99 30.45
CA PRO A 38 21.30 31.63 30.28
C PRO A 38 20.60 31.08 29.04
N PHE A 39 19.31 30.75 29.19
CA PHE A 39 18.40 30.53 28.08
C PHE A 39 18.20 31.86 27.34
N SER A 40 18.66 31.94 26.09
CA SER A 40 18.24 33.00 25.18
C SER A 40 16.87 32.63 24.60
N SER A 41 15.83 33.32 25.06
CA SER A 41 14.50 33.28 24.45
C SER A 41 14.54 33.92 23.07
N LEU A 42 14.35 33.13 22.02
CA LEU A 42 14.15 33.64 20.67
C LEU A 42 12.71 34.16 20.55
N ALA A 43 12.53 35.47 20.65
CA ALA A 43 11.25 36.13 20.44
C ALA A 43 10.90 36.12 18.94
N LEU A 44 9.92 35.30 18.53
CA LEU A 44 9.29 35.40 17.23
C LEU A 44 8.46 36.69 17.17
N LYS A 45 8.91 37.68 16.39
CA LYS A 45 8.10 38.83 15.99
C LYS A 45 6.94 38.34 15.13
N VAL A 46 5.73 38.35 15.70
CA VAL A 46 4.48 38.22 14.96
C VAL A 46 4.28 39.50 14.16
N SER A 47 4.45 39.41 12.83
CA SER A 47 4.07 40.49 11.92
C SER A 47 2.55 40.51 11.79
N THR A 48 1.97 41.69 11.96
CA THR A 48 0.54 41.98 11.89
C THR A 48 -0.07 41.53 10.55
N PHE A 49 -1.21 40.84 10.66
CA PHE A 49 -2.08 40.44 9.54
C PHE A 49 -2.47 41.64 8.66
N VAL A 50 -2.12 41.58 7.37
CA VAL A 50 -2.72 42.41 6.32
C VAL A 50 -4.01 41.73 5.86
N LYS A 51 -5.14 42.44 5.95
CA LYS A 51 -6.44 41.98 5.42
C LYS A 51 -6.34 41.69 3.91
N PRO A 52 -6.92 40.59 3.40
CA PRO A 52 -7.00 40.38 1.95
C PRO A 52 -8.02 41.34 1.33
N LYS A 53 -7.63 42.03 0.25
CA LYS A 53 -8.53 42.78 -0.63
C LYS A 53 -9.45 41.79 -1.36
N GLN A 54 -10.75 42.11 -1.42
CA GLN A 54 -11.73 41.37 -2.22
C GLN A 54 -11.33 41.34 -3.70
N PRO A 55 -11.49 40.21 -4.41
CA PRO A 55 -11.33 40.18 -5.86
C PRO A 55 -12.53 40.87 -6.54
N PRO A 56 -12.33 41.54 -7.70
CA PRO A 56 -13.40 42.16 -8.45
C PRO A 56 -14.36 41.10 -9.03
N PRO A 57 -15.62 41.47 -9.32
CA PRO A 57 -16.61 40.54 -9.85
C PRO A 57 -16.23 40.06 -11.26
N PHE A 58 -16.36 38.75 -11.48
CA PHE A 58 -16.21 38.13 -12.79
C PHE A 58 -17.37 38.54 -13.70
N HIS A 59 -17.07 39.30 -14.75
CA HIS A 59 -17.94 39.46 -15.91
C HIS A 59 -17.73 38.27 -16.87
N ILE A 60 -18.82 37.61 -17.26
CA ILE A 60 -18.84 36.59 -18.31
C ILE A 60 -18.96 37.30 -19.66
N PRO A 61 -17.99 37.19 -20.58
CA PRO A 61 -18.22 37.58 -21.97
C PRO A 61 -18.94 36.46 -22.71
N HIS A 62 -20.05 36.83 -23.34
CA HIS A 62 -20.80 36.02 -24.28
C HIS A 62 -19.99 35.80 -25.57
N ASN A 63 -20.15 34.61 -26.16
CA ASN A 63 -19.88 34.24 -27.56
C ASN A 63 -18.44 34.37 -28.09
N HIS A 64 -17.80 33.21 -28.27
CA HIS A 64 -17.23 32.87 -29.57
C HIS A 64 -17.43 31.39 -29.89
N GLN A 65 -18.15 31.14 -30.98
CA GLN A 65 -18.25 29.84 -31.64
C GLN A 65 -16.86 29.38 -32.05
N ILE A 66 -16.40 28.26 -31.48
CA ILE A 66 -15.27 27.50 -32.03
C ILE A 66 -15.86 26.24 -32.65
N ARG A 67 -15.90 26.23 -33.99
CA ARG A 67 -16.06 25.04 -34.81
C ARG A 67 -14.86 24.13 -34.54
N LEU A 68 -15.08 23.04 -33.80
CA LEU A 68 -14.16 21.91 -33.76
C LEU A 68 -14.75 20.76 -34.56
N SER A 69 -13.94 20.35 -35.54
CA SER A 69 -14.17 19.32 -36.51
C SER A 69 -14.47 17.96 -35.89
N ARG A 70 -15.40 17.26 -36.54
CA ARG A 70 -15.71 15.83 -36.36
C ARG A 70 -14.44 14.98 -36.41
N GLN A 71 -14.22 14.13 -35.42
CA GLN A 71 -14.16 12.66 -35.57
C GLN A 71 -13.87 11.98 -34.23
N PHE A 72 -14.38 10.75 -34.08
CA PHE A 72 -14.42 9.88 -32.89
C PHE A 72 -15.61 10.05 -31.94
N ARG A 73 -16.79 9.62 -32.45
CA ARG A 73 -17.92 9.16 -31.64
C ARG A 73 -17.83 7.64 -31.56
N THR A 74 -17.32 7.11 -30.45
CA THR A 74 -17.39 5.68 -30.16
C THR A 74 -18.83 5.35 -29.80
N TYR A 75 -19.45 4.45 -30.55
CA TYR A 75 -20.82 4.01 -30.34
C TYR A 75 -20.87 3.14 -29.09
N ILE A 76 -21.46 3.66 -28.01
CA ILE A 76 -22.11 2.83 -27.00
C ILE A 76 -23.44 2.41 -27.63
N THR A 77 -23.54 1.15 -28.05
CA THR A 77 -24.80 0.56 -28.48
C THR A 77 -25.71 0.44 -27.27
N VAL A 78 -26.55 1.47 -27.05
CA VAL A 78 -27.80 1.31 -26.31
C VAL A 78 -28.72 0.54 -27.25
N ARG A 79 -29.02 -0.70 -26.89
CA ARG A 79 -29.92 -1.56 -27.63
C ARG A 79 -31.34 -1.13 -27.28
N ASP A 80 -31.91 -0.22 -28.06
CA ASP A 80 -33.34 0.08 -28.01
C ASP A 80 -34.09 -1.13 -28.57
N GLY A 81 -34.63 -1.95 -27.67
CA GLY A 81 -35.56 -3.01 -27.97
C GLY A 81 -36.96 -2.59 -27.54
N ALA A 82 -37.71 -2.02 -28.47
CA ALA A 82 -39.16 -2.01 -28.40
C ALA A 82 -39.66 -3.26 -29.14
N ASP A 83 -40.22 -4.24 -28.41
CA ASP A 83 -41.52 -4.82 -28.74
C ASP A 83 -42.02 -5.82 -27.67
N ASP A 84 -43.28 -5.61 -27.32
CA ASP A 84 -44.35 -6.45 -26.73
C ASP A 84 -44.07 -7.70 -25.88
N GLY A 85 -44.65 -7.66 -24.67
CA GLY A 85 -45.67 -8.63 -24.24
C GLY A 85 -45.21 -9.91 -23.55
N GLY A 86 -45.37 -9.97 -22.22
CA GLY A 86 -45.45 -11.25 -21.49
C GLY A 86 -44.90 -11.18 -20.06
N GLY A 87 -45.78 -11.29 -19.07
CA GLY A 87 -45.44 -11.19 -17.65
C GLY A 87 -44.44 -12.23 -17.13
N GLY A 88 -43.63 -11.78 -16.17
CA GLY A 88 -42.70 -12.59 -15.39
C GLY A 88 -42.05 -11.71 -14.32
N ASP A 89 -42.27 -12.07 -13.06
CA ASP A 89 -42.00 -11.26 -11.87
C ASP A 89 -40.54 -10.84 -11.68
N GLY A 90 -40.36 -9.58 -11.29
CA GLY A 90 -39.32 -9.13 -10.36
C GLY A 90 -37.87 -9.21 -10.83
N ASP A 91 -37.43 -8.28 -11.68
CA ASP A 91 -36.04 -7.85 -11.66
C ASP A 91 -35.94 -6.32 -11.77
N GLY A 92 -35.62 -5.69 -10.65
CA GLY A 92 -35.59 -4.25 -10.52
C GLY A 92 -34.38 -3.67 -11.23
N ASN A 93 -34.58 -3.20 -12.46
CA ASN A 93 -33.79 -2.19 -13.19
C ASN A 93 -32.31 -2.11 -12.74
N GLU A 94 -31.58 -3.22 -12.85
CA GLU A 94 -30.16 -3.24 -12.50
C GLU A 94 -29.40 -2.49 -13.59
N GLN A 95 -29.01 -1.26 -13.27
CA GLN A 95 -28.19 -0.49 -14.19
C GLN A 95 -26.88 -1.23 -14.45
N PRO A 96 -26.43 -1.29 -15.72
CA PRO A 96 -25.21 -1.99 -16.08
C PRO A 96 -24.01 -1.47 -15.28
N VAL A 97 -23.08 -2.39 -14.99
CA VAL A 97 -21.80 -2.11 -14.34
C VAL A 97 -21.00 -1.18 -15.28
N VAL A 98 -20.43 -0.12 -14.72
CA VAL A 98 -19.60 0.84 -15.47
C VAL A 98 -18.12 0.47 -15.38
N GLY A 99 -17.70 -0.07 -14.24
CA GLY A 99 -16.33 -0.54 -14.02
C GLY A 99 -16.04 -1.95 -14.55
N GLU A 100 -14.75 -2.24 -14.64
CA GLU A 100 -14.19 -3.54 -14.98
C GLU A 100 -14.24 -4.52 -13.80
N ASP A 101 -13.97 -5.79 -14.12
CA ASP A 101 -13.95 -6.88 -13.15
C ASP A 101 -12.57 -7.05 -12.50
N SER A 102 -12.52 -6.90 -11.17
CA SER A 102 -11.27 -7.05 -10.45
C SER A 102 -10.87 -8.52 -10.35
N ALA A 103 -9.57 -8.81 -10.44
CA ALA A 103 -9.02 -10.17 -10.41
C ALA A 103 -9.46 -11.08 -11.56
N GLU A 104 -10.08 -10.56 -12.62
CA GLU A 104 -10.37 -11.35 -13.81
C GLU A 104 -9.04 -11.79 -14.47
N PHE A 105 -8.88 -13.09 -14.68
CA PHE A 105 -7.70 -13.64 -15.33
C PHE A 105 -8.10 -14.78 -16.27
N ILE A 106 -8.09 -14.48 -17.57
CA ILE A 106 -8.47 -15.45 -18.60
C ILE A 106 -7.19 -16.10 -19.15
N LEU A 107 -6.95 -17.35 -18.75
CA LEU A 107 -5.77 -18.14 -19.14
C LEU A 107 -5.60 -18.24 -20.67
N SER A 108 -6.69 -18.43 -21.41
CA SER A 108 -6.66 -18.56 -22.87
C SER A 108 -6.26 -17.27 -23.61
N LYS A 109 -6.33 -16.11 -22.95
CA LYS A 109 -5.89 -14.82 -23.52
C LYS A 109 -4.41 -14.53 -23.23
N GLN A 110 -3.73 -15.36 -22.44
CA GLN A 110 -2.35 -15.13 -22.03
C GLN A 110 -1.36 -15.63 -23.10
N LYS A 111 -0.33 -14.83 -23.39
CA LYS A 111 0.77 -15.22 -24.28
C LYS A 111 1.97 -15.64 -23.46
N ILE A 112 2.48 -16.86 -23.67
CA ILE A 112 3.69 -17.37 -22.99
C ILE A 112 4.87 -16.41 -23.17
N SER A 113 5.03 -15.83 -24.37
CA SER A 113 6.07 -14.83 -24.64
C SER A 113 6.01 -13.63 -23.69
N SER A 114 4.82 -13.14 -23.34
CA SER A 114 4.67 -12.01 -22.41
C SER A 114 5.15 -12.37 -21.00
N TRP A 115 4.95 -13.61 -20.56
CA TRP A 115 5.43 -14.10 -19.28
C TRP A 115 6.95 -14.28 -19.26
N VAL A 116 7.56 -14.72 -20.37
CA VAL A 116 9.01 -14.74 -20.52
C VAL A 116 9.59 -13.33 -20.44
N TYR A 117 9.00 -12.36 -21.15
CA TYR A 117 9.41 -10.95 -21.06
C TYR A 117 9.24 -10.39 -19.65
N PHE A 118 8.11 -10.68 -18.99
CA PHE A 118 7.86 -10.31 -17.60
C PHE A 118 8.96 -10.82 -16.68
N THR A 119 9.31 -12.11 -16.77
CA THR A 119 10.36 -12.70 -15.93
C THR A 119 11.72 -12.05 -16.18
N ALA A 120 12.08 -11.79 -17.44
CA ALA A 120 13.33 -11.13 -17.80
C ALA A 120 13.39 -9.68 -17.27
N ILE A 121 12.31 -8.92 -17.41
CA ILE A 121 12.23 -7.54 -16.91
C ILE A 121 12.27 -7.52 -15.38
N LEU A 122 11.48 -8.37 -14.73
CA LEU A 122 11.47 -8.47 -13.27
C LEU A 122 12.85 -8.82 -12.73
N GLY A 123 13.52 -9.83 -13.31
CA GLY A 123 14.88 -10.20 -12.92
C GLY A 123 15.87 -9.04 -13.12
N SER A 124 15.78 -8.32 -14.24
CA SER A 124 16.64 -7.15 -14.51
C SER A 124 16.40 -6.02 -13.51
N VAL A 125 15.15 -5.69 -13.21
CA VAL A 125 14.79 -4.64 -12.24
C VAL A 125 15.28 -5.02 -10.84
N LEU A 126 15.09 -6.28 -10.42
CA LEU A 126 15.56 -6.75 -9.11
C LEU A 126 17.10 -6.75 -9.04
N PHE A 127 17.79 -7.12 -10.11
CA PHE A 127 19.25 -7.05 -10.18
C PHE A 127 19.75 -5.60 -10.09
N ILE A 128 19.17 -4.67 -10.84
CA ILE A 128 19.51 -3.25 -10.79
C ILE A 128 19.23 -2.69 -9.41
N LEU A 129 18.07 -2.98 -8.82
CA LEU A 129 17.73 -2.55 -7.46
C LEU A 129 18.74 -3.09 -6.44
N ASN A 130 19.17 -4.35 -6.62
CA ASN A 130 20.20 -4.93 -5.76
C ASN A 130 21.51 -4.15 -5.86
N VAL A 131 22.08 -4.00 -7.06
CA VAL A 131 23.39 -3.37 -7.26
C VAL A 131 23.36 -1.87 -6.95
N ALA A 132 22.35 -1.15 -7.42
CA ALA A 132 22.30 0.32 -7.33
C ALA A 132 21.77 0.82 -5.99
N TRP A 133 21.09 -0.02 -5.20
CA TRP A 133 20.45 0.44 -3.96
C TRP A 133 20.70 -0.47 -2.75
N ILE A 134 20.44 -1.78 -2.86
CA ILE A 134 20.42 -2.68 -1.69
C ILE A 134 21.82 -3.08 -1.25
N ASP A 135 22.72 -3.39 -2.18
CA ASP A 135 24.06 -3.86 -1.88
C ASP A 135 24.85 -2.77 -1.13
N ASN A 136 25.41 -3.10 0.03
CA ASN A 136 26.12 -2.12 0.85
C ASN A 136 27.46 -1.65 0.27
N SER A 137 28.03 -2.40 -0.68
CA SER A 137 29.31 -2.06 -1.30
C SER A 137 29.16 -1.14 -2.51
N THR A 138 28.07 -1.29 -3.27
CA THR A 138 27.83 -0.52 -4.50
C THR A 138 26.62 0.40 -4.45
N GLY A 139 25.65 0.13 -3.58
CA GLY A 139 24.34 0.75 -3.57
C GLY A 139 24.23 2.00 -2.71
N PHE A 140 23.24 2.84 -3.03
CA PHE A 140 22.96 4.09 -2.32
C PHE A 140 22.01 3.94 -1.12
N GLY A 141 21.44 2.75 -0.87
CA GLY A 141 20.45 2.55 0.18
C GLY A 141 20.99 2.79 1.58
N LYS A 142 22.19 2.27 1.89
CA LYS A 142 22.84 2.52 3.18
C LYS A 142 23.17 4.01 3.40
N PRO A 143 23.91 4.70 2.50
CA PRO A 143 24.16 6.13 2.65
C PRO A 143 22.88 6.96 2.78
N PHE A 144 21.81 6.60 2.05
CA PHE A 144 20.52 7.27 2.17
C PHE A 144 19.90 7.10 3.56
N VAL A 145 19.86 5.88 4.09
CA VAL A 145 19.30 5.61 5.42
C VAL A 145 20.16 6.24 6.52
N ASP A 146 21.48 6.17 6.40
CA ASP A 146 22.42 6.81 7.34
C ASP A 146 22.20 8.33 7.37
N ALA A 147 22.09 8.99 6.20
CA ALA A 147 21.85 10.44 6.11
C ALA A 147 20.50 10.86 6.71
N VAL A 148 19.45 10.05 6.55
CA VAL A 148 18.16 10.33 7.21
C VAL A 148 18.26 10.09 8.72
N SER A 149 19.03 9.08 9.15
CA SER A 149 19.24 8.76 10.56
C SER A 149 20.03 9.84 11.30
N GLU A 150 20.90 10.60 10.62
CA GLU A 150 21.61 11.75 11.21
C GLU A 150 20.67 12.88 11.66
N LEU A 151 19.42 12.92 11.16
CA LEU A 151 18.45 13.96 11.52
C LEU A 151 17.87 13.77 12.92
N SER A 152 17.93 12.56 13.50
CA SER A 152 17.40 12.29 14.84
C SER A 152 17.92 10.98 15.42
N ASP A 153 18.26 10.99 16.71
CA ASP A 153 18.57 9.77 17.45
C ASP A 153 17.33 8.87 17.69
N SER A 154 16.10 9.41 17.56
CA SER A 154 14.86 8.67 17.76
C SER A 154 14.51 7.83 16.53
N LYS A 155 14.42 6.51 16.73
CA LYS A 155 14.07 5.56 15.67
C LYS A 155 12.66 5.78 15.13
N GLU A 156 11.75 6.23 15.99
CA GLU A 156 10.39 6.63 15.64
C GLU A 156 10.39 7.83 14.69
N VAL A 157 11.19 8.87 14.97
CA VAL A 157 11.28 10.07 14.13
C VAL A 157 11.88 9.74 12.78
N VAL A 158 12.98 8.99 12.74
CA VAL A 158 13.61 8.54 11.49
C VAL A 158 12.63 7.69 10.66
N MET A 159 11.91 6.77 11.31
CA MET A 159 10.87 5.95 10.65
C MET A 159 9.80 6.83 9.99
N LEU A 160 9.30 7.85 10.70
CA LEU A 160 8.30 8.79 10.16
C LEU A 160 8.86 9.63 9.01
N ILE A 161 10.13 10.05 9.07
CA ILE A 161 10.78 10.80 7.98
C ILE A 161 10.92 9.92 6.74
N LEU A 162 11.35 8.65 6.88
CA LEU A 162 11.45 7.71 5.76
C LEU A 162 10.08 7.48 5.10
N ILE A 163 9.03 7.27 5.91
CA ILE A 163 7.66 7.15 5.41
C ILE A 163 7.22 8.43 4.70
N LEU A 164 7.55 9.61 5.24
CA LEU A 164 7.21 10.89 4.62
C LEU A 164 7.91 11.07 3.27
N ILE A 165 9.21 10.76 3.17
CA ILE A 165 9.96 10.80 1.92
C ILE A 165 9.31 9.84 0.91
N PHE A 166 9.07 8.59 1.30
CA PHE A 166 8.37 7.63 0.46
C PHE A 166 7.01 8.16 0.00
N ALA A 167 6.19 8.70 0.91
CA ALA A 167 4.86 9.22 0.61
C ALA A 167 4.90 10.38 -0.38
N ILE A 168 5.83 11.32 -0.23
CA ILE A 168 6.02 12.47 -1.12
C ILE A 168 6.32 11.99 -2.53
N PHE A 169 7.33 11.12 -2.70
CA PHE A 169 7.73 10.65 -4.02
C PHE A 169 6.69 9.72 -4.63
N HIS A 170 6.20 8.74 -3.86
CA HIS A 170 5.23 7.76 -4.35
C HIS A 170 3.91 8.42 -4.77
N SER A 171 3.29 9.19 -3.88
CA SER A 171 2.01 9.83 -4.19
C SER A 171 2.15 11.10 -5.06
N GLY A 172 3.29 11.79 -4.98
CA GLY A 172 3.64 12.90 -5.87
C GLY A 172 3.75 12.41 -7.31
N LEU A 173 4.57 11.40 -7.57
CA LEU A 173 4.68 10.79 -8.90
C LEU A 173 3.34 10.16 -9.33
N ALA A 174 2.57 9.55 -8.43
CA ALA A 174 1.24 9.05 -8.80
C ALA A 174 0.32 10.19 -9.31
N SER A 175 0.42 11.37 -8.71
CA SER A 175 -0.36 12.56 -9.09
C SER A 175 0.13 13.21 -10.39
N LEU A 176 1.42 13.11 -10.67
CA LEU A 176 2.04 13.66 -11.88
C LEU A 176 1.89 12.74 -13.09
N ARG A 177 1.31 11.54 -12.92
CA ARG A 177 1.18 10.52 -13.97
C ARG A 177 0.59 11.06 -15.26
N ASP A 178 -0.57 11.70 -15.23
CA ASP A 178 -1.26 12.14 -16.45
C ASP A 178 -0.43 13.15 -17.27
N THR A 179 0.36 13.99 -16.60
CA THR A 179 1.27 14.94 -17.25
C THR A 179 2.55 14.26 -17.71
N GLY A 180 3.14 13.42 -16.87
CA GLY A 180 4.39 12.73 -17.20
C GLY A 180 4.25 11.72 -18.32
N GLU A 181 3.12 10.99 -18.39
CA GLU A 181 2.80 10.09 -19.49
C GLU A 181 2.74 10.82 -20.85
N LYS A 182 2.28 12.09 -20.87
CA LYS A 182 2.27 12.91 -22.10
C LYS A 182 3.67 13.36 -22.53
N LEU A 183 4.62 13.48 -21.59
CA LEU A 183 5.96 13.98 -21.86
C LEU A 183 6.91 12.86 -22.30
N ILE A 184 6.89 11.71 -21.62
CA ILE A 184 7.87 10.63 -21.83
C ILE A 184 7.24 9.28 -22.21
N GLY A 185 5.90 9.21 -22.29
CA GLY A 185 5.17 7.96 -22.57
C GLY A 185 4.91 7.12 -21.32
N GLU A 186 3.91 6.22 -21.39
CA GLU A 186 3.40 5.49 -20.22
C GLU A 186 4.42 4.49 -19.65
N ARG A 187 5.19 3.82 -20.53
CA ARG A 187 6.21 2.86 -20.12
C ARG A 187 7.40 3.53 -19.41
N ALA A 188 7.96 4.58 -20.01
CA ALA A 188 9.07 5.30 -19.40
C ALA A 188 8.65 5.94 -18.07
N TYR A 189 7.43 6.49 -18.00
CA TYR A 189 6.88 7.01 -16.75
C TYR A 189 6.71 5.92 -15.70
N ARG A 190 6.25 4.72 -16.07
CA ARG A 190 6.15 3.57 -15.16
C ARG A 190 7.53 3.17 -14.61
N VAL A 191 8.56 3.15 -15.46
CA VAL A 191 9.93 2.85 -15.04
C VAL A 191 10.46 3.92 -14.09
N LEU A 192 10.26 5.21 -14.36
CA LEU A 192 10.63 6.29 -13.44
C LEU A 192 9.90 6.14 -12.10
N PHE A 193 8.58 5.94 -12.14
CA PHE A 193 7.75 5.77 -10.95
C PHE A 193 8.23 4.61 -10.07
N ALA A 194 8.44 3.43 -10.68
CA ALA A 194 8.88 2.24 -9.97
C ALA A 194 10.34 2.36 -9.51
N GLY A 195 11.22 2.89 -10.37
CA GLY A 195 12.63 3.11 -10.09
C GLY A 195 12.88 4.09 -8.95
N THR A 196 11.96 5.04 -8.69
CA THR A 196 12.03 5.90 -7.50
C THR A 196 11.30 5.28 -6.30
N SER A 197 10.12 4.70 -6.50
CA SER A 197 9.29 4.22 -5.39
C SER A 197 9.85 2.95 -4.74
N LEU A 198 10.37 2.00 -5.52
CA LEU A 198 10.87 0.72 -5.00
C LEU A 198 12.08 0.91 -4.06
N PRO A 199 13.13 1.68 -4.42
CA PRO A 199 14.22 1.97 -3.50
C PRO A 199 13.76 2.57 -2.16
N LEU A 200 12.90 3.58 -2.22
CA LEU A 200 12.39 4.26 -1.01
C LEU A 200 11.52 3.33 -0.15
N ALA A 201 10.70 2.49 -0.78
CA ALA A 201 9.91 1.49 -0.07
C ALA A 201 10.81 0.45 0.62
N VAL A 202 11.82 -0.07 -0.09
CA VAL A 202 12.77 -1.05 0.48
C VAL A 202 13.54 -0.44 1.64
N SER A 203 14.06 0.78 1.51
CA SER A 203 14.73 1.48 2.63
C SER A 203 13.84 1.62 3.85
N THR A 204 12.59 2.01 3.65
CA THR A 204 11.61 2.14 4.74
C THR A 204 11.32 0.79 5.42
N VAL A 205 11.14 -0.27 4.64
CA VAL A 205 10.86 -1.62 5.17
C VAL A 205 12.07 -2.22 5.89
N VAL A 206 13.26 -2.13 5.31
CA VAL A 206 14.50 -2.64 5.91
C VAL A 206 14.80 -1.92 7.22
N TYR A 207 14.70 -0.58 7.24
CA TYR A 207 14.89 0.20 8.45
C TYR A 207 13.89 -0.23 9.54
N PHE A 208 12.61 -0.37 9.20
CA PHE A 208 11.61 -0.87 10.15
C PHE A 208 11.99 -2.25 10.69
N ILE A 209 12.35 -3.21 9.84
CA ILE A 209 12.71 -4.57 10.26
C ILE A 209 13.92 -4.52 11.21
N ASN A 210 14.96 -3.75 10.89
CA ASN A 210 16.19 -3.68 11.69
C ASN A 210 15.97 -3.02 13.05
N HIS A 211 15.07 -2.03 13.12
CA HIS A 211 14.75 -1.28 14.34
C HIS A 211 13.43 -1.71 15.00
N ARG A 212 12.83 -2.83 14.58
CA ARG A 212 11.48 -3.25 15.00
C ARG A 212 11.33 -3.50 16.50
N TYR A 213 12.42 -3.74 17.23
CA TYR A 213 12.41 -3.96 18.67
C TYR A 213 13.08 -2.82 19.46
N ASP A 214 13.43 -1.73 18.78
CA ASP A 214 13.88 -0.51 19.44
C ASP A 214 12.70 0.28 20.03
N GLY A 215 13.01 1.40 20.68
CA GLY A 215 12.02 2.26 21.30
C GLY A 215 11.50 1.73 22.64
N VAL A 216 10.38 2.27 23.08
CA VAL A 216 9.75 1.93 24.35
C VAL A 216 8.75 0.80 24.13
N GLN A 217 8.90 -0.29 24.89
CA GLN A 217 7.89 -1.35 24.94
C GLN A 217 6.62 -0.82 25.61
N LEU A 218 5.48 -0.91 24.92
CA LEU A 218 4.18 -0.43 25.38
C LEU A 218 3.30 -1.57 25.92
N TRP A 219 3.35 -2.74 25.27
CA TRP A 219 2.69 -3.97 25.73
C TRP A 219 3.42 -5.21 25.21
N GLU A 220 3.31 -6.34 25.91
CA GLU A 220 3.90 -7.62 25.49
C GLU A 220 2.81 -8.69 25.47
N LEU A 221 2.30 -9.01 24.27
CA LEU A 221 1.17 -9.92 24.08
C LEU A 221 1.55 -11.22 23.35
N LYS A 222 2.82 -11.43 23.01
CA LYS A 222 3.26 -12.57 22.19
C LYS A 222 2.94 -13.94 22.81
N ASN A 223 2.92 -14.00 24.14
CA ASN A 223 2.62 -15.23 24.90
C ASN A 223 1.16 -15.34 25.33
N ALA A 224 0.32 -14.36 25.02
CA ALA A 224 -1.10 -14.41 25.36
C ALA A 224 -1.82 -15.39 24.42
N PHE A 225 -2.73 -16.18 25.00
CA PHE A 225 -3.47 -17.20 24.27
C PHE A 225 -4.24 -16.60 23.08
N GLY A 226 -4.09 -17.20 21.90
CA GLY A 226 -4.82 -16.82 20.69
C GLY A 226 -4.28 -15.57 19.97
N VAL A 227 -3.31 -14.85 20.52
CA VAL A 227 -2.80 -13.60 19.90
C VAL A 227 -2.06 -13.90 18.60
N HIS A 228 -1.25 -14.96 18.57
CA HIS A 228 -0.57 -15.38 17.35
C HIS A 228 -1.57 -15.71 16.24
N GLU A 229 -2.59 -16.52 16.54
CA GLU A 229 -3.61 -16.92 15.58
C GLU A 229 -4.40 -15.71 15.07
N PHE A 230 -4.73 -14.78 15.97
CA PHE A 230 -5.43 -13.54 15.63
C PHE A 230 -4.62 -12.65 14.69
N VAL A 231 -3.36 -12.34 15.01
CA VAL A 231 -2.53 -11.48 14.15
C VAL A 231 -2.13 -12.18 12.85
N TRP A 232 -1.98 -13.50 12.87
CA TRP A 232 -1.74 -14.29 11.66
C TRP A 232 -2.93 -14.24 10.72
N LEU A 233 -4.14 -14.51 11.23
CA LEU A 233 -5.37 -14.45 10.43
C LEU A 233 -5.63 -13.02 9.92
N SER A 234 -5.38 -12.01 10.75
CA SER A 234 -5.50 -10.60 10.37
C SER A 234 -4.55 -10.27 9.20
N ASN A 235 -3.29 -10.69 9.29
CA ASN A 235 -2.33 -10.51 8.20
C ASN A 235 -2.69 -11.34 6.95
N PHE A 236 -3.24 -12.53 7.11
CA PHE A 236 -3.70 -13.32 5.98
C PHE A 236 -4.83 -12.59 5.23
N ILE A 237 -5.82 -12.08 5.96
CA ILE A 237 -6.91 -11.27 5.41
C ILE A 237 -6.37 -9.98 4.78
N SER A 238 -5.42 -9.30 5.43
CA SER A 238 -4.87 -8.04 4.90
C SER A 238 -4.24 -8.21 3.52
N PHE A 239 -3.54 -9.34 3.28
CA PHE A 239 -2.96 -9.64 1.98
C PHE A 239 -4.02 -9.85 0.89
N LEU A 240 -5.18 -10.45 1.20
CA LEU A 240 -6.28 -10.55 0.23
C LEU A 240 -6.79 -9.19 -0.25
N PHE A 241 -6.68 -8.16 0.60
CA PHE A 241 -7.07 -6.78 0.31
C PHE A 241 -5.96 -5.97 -0.38
N LEU A 242 -4.68 -6.29 -0.22
CA LEU A 242 -3.57 -5.47 -0.73
C LEU A 242 -3.38 -5.53 -2.26
N TYR A 243 -3.70 -6.66 -2.88
CA TYR A 243 -3.32 -6.96 -4.27
C TYR A 243 -4.37 -6.79 -5.41
N PRO A 244 -5.60 -6.30 -5.22
CA PRO A 244 -6.57 -6.07 -6.32
C PRO A 244 -6.06 -5.22 -7.48
N SER A 245 -5.21 -4.24 -7.17
CA SER A 245 -4.61 -3.32 -8.15
C SER A 245 -3.38 -3.90 -8.86
N THR A 246 -2.91 -5.10 -8.48
CA THR A 246 -1.71 -5.75 -9.04
C THR A 246 -2.00 -6.98 -9.89
N PHE A 247 -3.27 -7.37 -10.01
CA PHE A 247 -3.68 -8.54 -10.78
C PHE A 247 -3.34 -8.47 -12.28
N ASN A 248 -3.09 -7.27 -12.79
CA ASN A 248 -2.53 -7.04 -14.11
C ASN A 248 -1.00 -6.96 -14.07
N LEU A 249 -0.33 -8.05 -13.66
CA LEU A 249 1.13 -8.10 -13.45
C LEU A 249 1.93 -7.64 -14.68
N LEU A 250 1.45 -7.97 -15.90
CA LEU A 250 2.09 -7.54 -17.13
C LEU A 250 2.06 -6.01 -17.32
N GLU A 251 0.99 -5.33 -16.88
CA GLU A 251 0.92 -3.87 -16.88
C GLU A 251 1.78 -3.23 -15.78
N VAL A 252 1.87 -3.90 -14.62
CA VAL A 252 2.74 -3.46 -13.51
C VAL A 252 4.21 -3.48 -13.93
N ALA A 253 4.64 -4.54 -14.61
CA ALA A 253 5.99 -4.68 -15.17
C ALA A 253 6.22 -3.91 -16.48
N ALA A 254 5.23 -3.13 -16.95
CA ALA A 254 5.27 -2.40 -18.22
C ALA A 254 5.47 -3.27 -19.48
N VAL A 255 5.28 -4.60 -19.37
CA VAL A 255 5.21 -5.52 -20.52
C VAL A 255 4.01 -5.13 -21.37
N ASP A 256 2.84 -5.13 -20.75
CA ASP A 256 1.64 -4.54 -21.32
C ASP A 256 1.61 -3.04 -21.03
N LYS A 257 0.89 -2.30 -21.88
CA LYS A 257 0.77 -0.85 -21.72
C LYS A 257 0.07 -0.54 -20.39
N PRO A 258 0.71 0.19 -19.45
CA PRO A 258 0.10 0.46 -18.15
C PRO A 258 -1.16 1.33 -18.29
N LYS A 259 -2.26 0.93 -17.63
CA LYS A 259 -3.51 1.70 -17.63
C LYS A 259 -3.90 2.18 -16.24
N MET A 260 -4.98 2.94 -16.16
CA MET A 260 -5.66 3.28 -14.91
C MET A 260 -7.08 2.73 -15.02
N HIS A 261 -7.29 1.58 -14.42
CA HIS A 261 -8.58 0.89 -14.47
C HIS A 261 -9.60 1.55 -13.54
N LEU A 262 -10.86 1.40 -13.89
CA LEU A 262 -11.99 1.70 -13.04
C LEU A 262 -12.67 0.37 -12.72
N TRP A 263 -12.47 -0.18 -11.52
CA TRP A 263 -13.04 -1.47 -11.12
C TRP A 263 -14.31 -1.30 -10.28
N GLU A 264 -15.29 -2.18 -10.45
CA GLU A 264 -16.56 -2.11 -9.71
C GLU A 264 -16.98 -3.46 -9.08
N THR A 265 -16.45 -4.59 -9.55
CA THR A 265 -16.79 -5.94 -9.05
C THR A 265 -15.61 -6.61 -8.33
N GLY A 266 -15.83 -7.79 -7.74
CA GLY A 266 -14.88 -8.49 -6.88
C GLY A 266 -14.74 -7.80 -5.52
N ILE A 267 -13.51 -7.72 -5.01
CA ILE A 267 -13.21 -7.02 -3.75
C ILE A 267 -13.66 -5.56 -3.73
N MET A 268 -13.81 -4.94 -4.90
CA MET A 268 -14.31 -3.56 -5.04
C MET A 268 -15.76 -3.40 -4.57
N ARG A 269 -16.53 -4.51 -4.56
CA ARG A 269 -17.87 -4.54 -3.95
C ARG A 269 -17.79 -4.37 -2.43
N ILE A 270 -16.74 -4.90 -1.80
CA ILE A 270 -16.51 -4.78 -0.35
C ILE A 270 -16.03 -3.36 -0.02
N THR A 271 -15.03 -2.86 -0.75
CA THR A 271 -14.50 -1.50 -0.59
C THR A 271 -13.82 -1.04 -1.88
N ARG A 272 -13.96 0.24 -2.25
CA ARG A 272 -13.24 0.80 -3.40
C ARG A 272 -11.76 1.06 -3.14
N HIS A 273 -11.31 1.01 -1.88
CA HIS A 273 -9.91 1.17 -1.51
C HIS A 273 -9.40 -0.04 -0.74
N PRO A 274 -9.33 -1.21 -1.40
CA PRO A 274 -8.95 -2.44 -0.72
C PRO A 274 -7.51 -2.37 -0.19
N GLN A 275 -6.59 -1.72 -0.91
CA GLN A 275 -5.21 -1.55 -0.45
C GLN A 275 -5.10 -0.71 0.84
N LEU A 276 -5.95 0.30 1.04
CA LEU A 276 -6.02 1.03 2.32
C LEU A 276 -6.46 0.10 3.45
N VAL A 277 -7.53 -0.66 3.23
CA VAL A 277 -8.10 -1.56 4.25
C VAL A 277 -7.12 -2.66 4.61
N GLY A 278 -6.50 -3.30 3.62
CA GLY A 278 -5.43 -4.27 3.82
C GLY A 278 -4.28 -3.67 4.62
N GLN A 279 -3.80 -2.48 4.23
CA GLN A 279 -2.70 -1.84 4.96
C GLN A 279 -3.05 -1.53 6.42
N VAL A 280 -4.26 -1.04 6.70
CA VAL A 280 -4.71 -0.77 8.07
C VAL A 280 -4.71 -2.05 8.90
N ILE A 281 -5.29 -3.15 8.39
CA ILE A 281 -5.31 -4.45 9.09
C ILE A 281 -3.88 -4.94 9.34
N TRP A 282 -2.99 -4.85 8.34
CA TRP A 282 -1.59 -5.26 8.46
C TRP A 282 -0.82 -4.45 9.51
N CYS A 283 -0.97 -3.12 9.50
CA CYS A 283 -0.35 -2.22 10.49
C CYS A 283 -0.85 -2.51 11.91
N LEU A 284 -2.16 -2.72 12.08
CA LEU A 284 -2.74 -3.05 13.38
C LEU A 284 -2.23 -4.40 13.90
N ALA A 285 -2.20 -5.43 13.05
CA ALA A 285 -1.69 -6.75 13.42
C ALA A 285 -0.21 -6.71 13.85
N HIS A 286 0.64 -5.99 13.12
CA HIS A 286 2.06 -5.84 13.48
C HIS A 286 2.27 -4.99 14.73
N THR A 287 1.48 -3.92 14.90
CA THR A 287 1.49 -3.11 16.12
C THR A 287 1.13 -3.97 17.34
N ILE A 288 0.05 -4.76 17.26
CA ILE A 288 -0.36 -5.67 18.34
C ILE A 288 0.74 -6.68 18.67
N TRP A 289 1.35 -7.29 17.65
CA TRP A 289 2.38 -8.32 17.82
C TRP A 289 3.68 -7.79 18.43
N ILE A 290 4.16 -6.62 17.97
CA ILE A 290 5.46 -6.06 18.38
C ILE A 290 5.33 -5.24 19.67
N GLY A 291 4.30 -4.39 19.74
CA GLY A 291 3.91 -3.69 20.95
C GLY A 291 4.85 -2.60 21.46
N ASN A 292 5.61 -1.93 20.60
CA ASN A 292 6.50 -0.82 20.98
C ASN A 292 6.23 0.48 20.20
N SER A 293 6.90 1.56 20.60
CA SER A 293 6.76 2.88 20.00
C SER A 293 7.18 2.96 18.52
N VAL A 294 8.20 2.20 18.09
CA VAL A 294 8.64 2.15 16.68
C VAL A 294 7.56 1.54 15.79
N ALA A 295 6.95 0.42 16.21
CA ALA A 295 5.83 -0.18 15.48
C ALA A 295 4.60 0.73 15.43
N VAL A 296 4.31 1.46 16.51
CA VAL A 296 3.24 2.48 16.51
C VAL A 296 3.56 3.60 15.54
N ALA A 297 4.78 4.15 15.55
CA ALA A 297 5.20 5.22 14.64
C ALA A 297 5.12 4.79 13.17
N ALA A 298 5.64 3.61 12.84
CA ALA A 298 5.56 3.02 11.51
C ALA A 298 4.09 2.85 11.07
N SER A 299 3.25 2.30 11.94
CA SER A 299 1.83 2.09 11.65
C SER A 299 1.06 3.38 11.46
N VAL A 300 1.25 4.38 12.32
CA VAL A 300 0.59 5.69 12.19
C VAL A 300 1.01 6.37 10.90
N GLY A 301 2.32 6.40 10.60
CA GLY A 301 2.83 6.98 9.36
C GLY A 301 2.25 6.30 8.12
N LEU A 302 2.25 4.96 8.10
CA LEU A 302 1.80 4.19 6.94
C LEU A 302 0.27 4.22 6.77
N ILE A 303 -0.50 4.18 7.87
CA ILE A 303 -1.96 4.39 7.82
C ILE A 303 -2.26 5.80 7.30
N GLY A 304 -1.56 6.83 7.80
CA GLY A 304 -1.70 8.20 7.32
C GLY A 304 -1.42 8.32 5.82
N HIS A 305 -0.35 7.68 5.34
CA HIS A 305 -0.02 7.61 3.92
C HIS A 305 -1.15 6.97 3.10
N HIS A 306 -1.71 5.85 3.55
CA HIS A 306 -2.76 5.15 2.80
C HIS A 306 -4.11 5.88 2.84
N LEU A 307 -4.42 6.60 3.92
CA LEU A 307 -5.60 7.47 3.98
C LEU A 307 -5.47 8.60 2.95
N PHE A 308 -4.29 9.24 2.88
CA PHE A 308 -3.98 10.20 1.83
C PHE A 308 -4.03 9.57 0.43
N GLY A 309 -3.49 8.35 0.29
CA GLY A 309 -3.49 7.58 -0.94
C GLY A 309 -4.89 7.28 -1.46
N ALA A 310 -5.84 6.97 -0.58
CA ALA A 310 -7.24 6.75 -0.92
C ALA A 310 -7.91 8.03 -1.45
N TRP A 311 -7.75 9.15 -0.74
CA TRP A 311 -8.24 10.45 -1.20
C TRP A 311 -7.62 10.85 -2.56
N ASN A 312 -6.30 10.74 -2.67
CA ASN A 312 -5.59 11.09 -3.89
C ASN A 312 -5.94 10.13 -5.04
N GLY A 313 -6.21 8.86 -4.74
CA GLY A 313 -6.70 7.87 -5.69
C GLY A 313 -8.06 8.25 -6.27
N ASP A 314 -9.02 8.57 -5.42
CA ASP A 314 -10.34 9.05 -5.84
C ASP A 314 -10.22 10.33 -6.68
N ARG A 315 -9.38 11.27 -6.26
CA ARG A 315 -9.11 12.51 -7.03
C ARG A 315 -8.61 12.21 -8.44
N ARG A 316 -7.62 11.32 -8.58
CA ARG A 316 -7.05 10.95 -9.88
C ARG A 316 -8.06 10.23 -10.76
N LEU A 317 -8.86 9.32 -10.19
CA LEU A 317 -9.92 8.62 -10.93
C LEU A 317 -11.01 9.59 -11.39
N ALA A 318 -11.40 10.55 -10.57
CA ALA A 318 -12.36 11.60 -10.96
C ALA A 318 -11.83 12.45 -12.12
N VAL A 319 -10.57 12.87 -12.08
CA VAL A 319 -9.94 13.63 -13.17
C VAL A 319 -9.89 12.84 -14.48
N ARG A 320 -9.58 11.54 -14.41
CA ARG A 320 -9.36 10.71 -15.59
C ARG A 320 -10.65 10.14 -16.20
N HIS A 321 -11.62 9.76 -15.37
CA HIS A 321 -12.83 9.04 -15.79
C HIS A 321 -14.13 9.85 -15.66
N GLY A 322 -14.09 11.03 -15.02
CA GLY A 322 -15.23 11.94 -14.92
C GLY A 322 -16.49 11.27 -14.35
N GLU A 323 -17.61 11.39 -15.06
CA GLU A 323 -18.91 10.87 -14.63
C GLU A 323 -18.90 9.34 -14.41
N ALA A 324 -18.10 8.59 -15.17
CA ALA A 324 -17.99 7.14 -14.98
C ALA A 324 -17.48 6.79 -13.58
N PHE A 325 -16.49 7.54 -13.07
CA PHE A 325 -16.01 7.36 -11.70
C PHE A 325 -17.04 7.80 -10.67
N GLU A 326 -17.79 8.88 -10.89
CA GLU A 326 -18.84 9.30 -9.96
C GLU A 326 -19.95 8.27 -9.81
N VAL A 327 -20.32 7.55 -10.88
CA VAL A 327 -21.22 6.39 -10.80
C VAL A 327 -20.65 5.30 -9.90
N VAL A 328 -19.41 4.86 -10.14
CA VAL A 328 -18.75 3.82 -9.32
C VAL A 328 -18.61 4.26 -7.87
N LYS A 329 -18.25 5.51 -7.62
CA LYS A 329 -18.10 6.09 -6.28
C LYS A 329 -19.42 6.12 -5.52
N ARG A 330 -20.55 6.43 -6.19
CA ARG A 330 -21.90 6.37 -5.59
C ARG A 330 -22.31 4.94 -5.23
N ARG A 331 -21.88 3.94 -5.99
CA ARG A 331 -22.19 2.51 -5.75
C ARG A 331 -21.26 1.81 -4.77
N THR A 332 -20.10 2.38 -4.45
CA THR A 332 -19.07 1.75 -3.60
C THR A 332 -18.81 2.55 -2.33
N SER A 333 -17.99 2.02 -1.41
CA SER A 333 -17.61 2.69 -0.16
C SER A 333 -16.12 2.53 0.11
N ILE A 334 -15.53 3.45 0.89
CA ILE A 334 -14.20 3.26 1.48
C ILE A 334 -14.28 2.29 2.66
N ILE A 335 -15.33 2.42 3.48
CA ILE A 335 -15.59 1.56 4.62
C ILE A 335 -16.05 0.18 4.10
N PRO A 336 -15.35 -0.91 4.44
CA PRO A 336 -15.74 -2.26 4.03
C PRO A 336 -17.21 -2.56 4.31
N PHE A 337 -17.88 -3.20 3.35
CA PHE A 337 -19.27 -3.64 3.40
C PHE A 337 -20.34 -2.55 3.50
N ALA A 338 -19.99 -1.29 3.80
CA ALA A 338 -20.97 -0.23 4.00
C ALA A 338 -21.90 -0.03 2.79
N ALA A 339 -21.36 -0.04 1.56
CA ALA A 339 -22.19 0.09 0.37
C ALA A 339 -23.14 -1.09 0.14
N ILE A 340 -22.79 -2.28 0.63
CA ILE A 340 -23.63 -3.48 0.57
C ILE A 340 -24.77 -3.36 1.58
N LEU A 341 -24.44 -2.97 2.81
CA LEU A 341 -25.41 -2.75 3.88
C LEU A 341 -26.39 -1.61 3.55
N ASP A 342 -25.91 -0.56 2.88
CA ASP A 342 -26.73 0.56 2.38
C ASP A 342 -27.62 0.17 1.17
N GLY A 343 -27.42 -1.01 0.58
CA GLY A 343 -28.09 -1.44 -0.66
C GLY A 343 -27.61 -0.74 -1.94
N ARG A 344 -26.56 0.10 -1.88
CA ARG A 344 -25.95 0.77 -3.04
C ARG A 344 -25.13 -0.18 -3.91
N GLN A 345 -24.55 -1.21 -3.29
CA GLN A 345 -23.83 -2.30 -3.93
C GLN A 345 -24.59 -3.60 -3.70
N LYS A 346 -24.89 -4.34 -4.76
CA LYS A 346 -25.55 -5.64 -4.65
C LYS A 346 -24.55 -6.77 -4.88
N LEU A 347 -24.75 -7.88 -4.17
CA LEU A 347 -24.01 -9.12 -4.39
C LEU A 347 -24.84 -10.03 -5.31
N PRO A 348 -24.39 -10.33 -6.54
CA PRO A 348 -25.09 -11.30 -7.39
C PRO A 348 -25.06 -12.70 -6.75
N LYS A 349 -25.97 -13.59 -7.12
CA LYS A 349 -26.06 -14.94 -6.52
C LYS A 349 -24.75 -15.74 -6.60
N ASP A 350 -23.95 -15.48 -7.63
CA ASP A 350 -22.67 -16.15 -7.86
C ASP A 350 -21.44 -15.26 -7.59
N TYR A 351 -21.59 -14.22 -6.77
CA TYR A 351 -20.49 -13.32 -6.37
C TYR A 351 -19.26 -14.06 -5.82
N TYR A 352 -19.45 -15.22 -5.19
CA TYR A 352 -18.34 -16.01 -4.63
C TYR A 352 -17.34 -16.44 -5.71
N LYS A 353 -17.76 -16.58 -6.97
CA LYS A 353 -16.87 -16.87 -8.11
C LYS A 353 -15.89 -15.73 -8.37
N GLU A 354 -16.18 -14.50 -7.94
CA GLU A 354 -15.27 -13.36 -8.03
C GLU A 354 -14.03 -13.57 -7.13
N PHE A 355 -14.14 -14.39 -6.08
CA PHE A 355 -13.08 -14.68 -5.11
C PHE A 355 -12.40 -16.05 -5.33
N ILE A 356 -12.97 -16.92 -6.17
CA ILE A 356 -12.37 -18.21 -6.56
C ILE A 356 -11.74 -18.05 -7.95
N ARG A 357 -10.71 -17.20 -8.04
CA ARG A 357 -9.98 -16.90 -9.28
C ARG A 357 -8.49 -17.15 -9.10
N LEU A 358 -7.81 -17.44 -10.21
CA LEU A 358 -6.37 -17.69 -10.20
C LEU A 358 -5.57 -16.62 -9.44
N PRO A 359 -5.84 -15.30 -9.58
CA PRO A 359 -5.07 -14.32 -8.85
C PRO A 359 -5.25 -14.38 -7.32
N TYR A 360 -6.44 -14.76 -6.81
CA TYR A 360 -6.64 -14.99 -5.38
C TYR A 360 -5.93 -16.27 -4.90
N LEU A 361 -5.96 -17.34 -5.69
CA LEU A 361 -5.18 -18.56 -5.39
C LEU A 361 -3.67 -18.25 -5.33
N SER A 362 -3.17 -17.44 -6.27
CA SER A 362 -1.77 -17.00 -6.30
C SER A 362 -1.43 -16.12 -5.10
N ILE A 363 -2.30 -15.18 -4.69
CA ILE A 363 -2.09 -14.42 -3.46
C ILE A 363 -2.07 -15.35 -2.26
N THR A 364 -3.00 -16.29 -2.14
CA THR A 364 -3.00 -17.24 -1.01
C THR A 364 -1.67 -17.98 -0.91
N ALA A 365 -1.15 -18.50 -2.02
CA ALA A 365 0.16 -19.14 -2.06
C ALA A 365 1.30 -18.16 -1.68
N LEU A 366 1.27 -16.93 -2.18
CA LEU A 366 2.25 -15.89 -1.86
C LEU A 366 2.21 -15.49 -0.39
N THR A 367 1.03 -15.34 0.21
CA THR A 367 0.84 -15.00 1.62
C THR A 367 1.39 -16.09 2.52
N LEU A 368 1.11 -17.36 2.22
CA LEU A 368 1.69 -18.50 2.94
C LEU A 368 3.21 -18.55 2.76
N GLY A 369 3.70 -18.35 1.55
CA GLY A 369 5.14 -18.26 1.25
C GLY A 369 5.83 -17.15 2.03
N ALA A 370 5.22 -15.95 2.09
CA ALA A 370 5.72 -14.81 2.85
C ALA A 370 5.77 -15.11 4.36
N TYR A 371 4.76 -15.81 4.90
CA TYR A 371 4.76 -16.24 6.30
C TYR A 371 5.93 -17.18 6.59
N PHE A 372 6.15 -18.21 5.78
CA PHE A 372 7.27 -19.15 5.97
C PHE A 372 8.64 -18.50 5.69
N ALA A 373 8.71 -17.53 4.77
CA ALA A 373 9.92 -16.79 4.46
C ALA A 373 10.20 -15.62 5.42
N HIS A 374 9.28 -15.32 6.36
CA HIS A 374 9.42 -14.17 7.26
C HIS A 374 10.75 -14.18 8.05
N PRO A 375 11.25 -15.32 8.58
CA PRO A 375 12.58 -15.38 9.20
C PRO A 375 13.72 -15.07 8.21
N LEU A 376 13.60 -15.47 6.95
CA LEU A 376 14.60 -15.19 5.91
C LEU A 376 14.62 -13.70 5.57
N MET A 377 13.46 -13.05 5.51
CA MET A 377 13.36 -11.60 5.31
C MET A 377 14.05 -10.82 6.44
N GLN A 378 13.85 -11.25 7.69
CA GLN A 378 14.52 -10.67 8.84
C GLN A 378 16.05 -10.85 8.77
N ALA A 379 16.51 -12.07 8.44
CA ALA A 379 17.93 -12.36 8.31
C ALA A 379 18.60 -11.59 7.16
N ALA A 380 17.91 -11.45 6.02
CA ALA A 380 18.40 -10.68 4.88
C ALA A 380 18.50 -9.19 5.21
N SER A 381 17.47 -8.62 5.83
CA SER A 381 17.46 -7.22 6.29
C SER A 381 18.60 -6.93 7.27
N PHE A 382 18.85 -7.84 8.22
CA PHE A 382 19.87 -7.66 9.23
C PHE A 382 21.30 -7.55 8.65
N ARG A 383 21.57 -8.23 7.52
CA ARG A 383 22.86 -8.14 6.82
C ARG A 383 23.12 -6.77 6.19
N LEU A 384 22.07 -5.97 6.01
CA LEU A 384 22.19 -4.65 5.42
C LEU A 384 22.68 -3.61 6.43
N HIS A 385 22.47 -3.81 7.75
CA HIS A 385 22.89 -2.84 8.76
C HIS A 385 22.42 -1.39 8.45
N TRP A 386 21.20 -1.29 7.93
CA TRP A 386 20.47 -0.04 7.71
C TRP A 386 19.67 0.31 8.95
#